data_AF-A0ABC8SWS3-F1
#
_entry.id   AF-A0ABC8SWS3-F1
#
_cell.length_a   1.000
_cell.length_b   1.000
_cell.length_c   1.000
_cell.angle_alpha   90.00
_cell.angle_beta   90.00
_cell.angle_gamma   90.00
#
_symmetry.space_group_name_H-M   'P 1'
#
loop_
_entity.id
_entity.type
_entity.pdbx_description
1 polymer ?
#
loop_
_entity_poly.entity_id
_entity_poly.type
_entity_poly.pdbx_seq_one_letter_code
_entity_poly.pdbx_strand_id
1 'polypeptide(L)'
;MELIQNAEDNEYLPDVKPTLELVFTTTDVTGTGAPATLLVFNNEVGFSKANIDSLCCIGQSTKKNKRRQGFIGEKGIGFKSVFLVSTQPYIFSNGYQIKYGEVPNEDCRIGYIVPEWVATKPTVADLQSTYGSGRLLPTTAIILSLKPDKIEAVKQQLSEIHPKVFYGNLDSLCLNGLKALGVQTDTEDVCALIFKFLTSHNQSVRVMRIYRFLQKFNWTRKLGNDLIYQLWIPDHIGGGKWVSSWDCVLHDKDNLFGHCLHALDKYYGTRLLNFLSKLYVVAEFPCLDRYIDLWDSWVGGNHELSAIKLNSFWKYISENWNSSTEESLKTRLTMLPAMEMSGKLRVVKNEELFIPDDLLLKMAFSKVSEKPLFVWFPQNGLSAFSRLYEIYRSLGIRKISEVVEFSVNCKFEKLESEESLIGRSLIKVVLSFLSNPLIIMPVVERHRRAKSLLDISLFGTEEPMIVSYSLVLPSPKKRLQVEVRKKVLWDNKSQRLLLHKPSWKEGHKDIEFITNFARAISEAVLPNSTTDLVDSLCKIIKMSFAFGFKEDEIDSLLVTQNLELSADDERFLDCAFPPFKSSLVSIELLLSRLESPCTPETPFNEELRTPEKKPRLN
;
A
#
# COMPACT_ATOMS: atom_id res chain seq x y z
N MET A 1 -18.86 29.00 35.57
CA MET A 1 -18.25 28.45 34.34
C MET A 1 -19.05 28.76 33.07
N GLU A 2 -20.34 28.45 32.99
CA GLU A 2 -21.15 28.70 31.77
C GLU A 2 -21.18 30.18 31.32
N LEU A 3 -21.26 31.13 32.26
CA LEU A 3 -21.20 32.57 31.91
C LEU A 3 -19.86 33.01 31.32
N ILE A 4 -18.77 32.34 31.70
CA ILE A 4 -17.43 32.60 31.14
C ILE A 4 -17.36 32.07 29.72
N GLN A 5 -17.88 30.86 29.48
CA GLN A 5 -17.98 30.31 28.12
C GLN A 5 -18.88 31.14 27.21
N ASN A 6 -19.98 31.68 27.73
CA ASN A 6 -20.82 32.61 26.97
C ASN A 6 -20.05 33.86 26.58
N ALA A 7 -19.26 34.44 27.49
CA ALA A 7 -18.40 35.58 27.18
C ALA A 7 -17.32 35.25 26.12
N GLU A 8 -16.71 34.06 26.17
CA GLU A 8 -15.75 33.62 25.14
C GLU A 8 -16.40 33.49 23.75
N ASP A 9 -17.65 33.05 23.72
CA ASP A 9 -18.44 32.88 22.49
C ASP A 9 -19.17 34.16 22.04
N ASN A 10 -19.01 35.29 22.71
CA ASN A 10 -19.67 36.54 22.32
C ASN A 10 -18.98 37.20 21.11
N GLU A 11 -19.70 38.07 20.41
CA GLU A 11 -19.14 38.87 19.32
C GLU A 11 -18.62 40.21 19.89
N TYR A 12 -17.43 40.62 19.46
CA TYR A 12 -16.77 41.85 19.90
C TYR A 12 -16.38 42.69 18.69
N LEU A 13 -16.26 44.01 18.88
CA LEU A 13 -15.82 44.90 17.81
C LEU A 13 -14.34 44.62 17.44
N PRO A 14 -13.92 44.79 16.16
CA PRO A 14 -12.62 44.35 15.65
C PRO A 14 -11.37 44.85 16.39
N ASP A 15 -11.47 45.96 17.12
CA ASP A 15 -10.35 46.61 17.84
C ASP A 15 -10.59 46.72 19.36
N VAL A 16 -11.60 46.02 19.88
CA VAL A 16 -11.92 46.01 21.31
C VAL A 16 -11.45 44.71 21.93
N LYS A 17 -10.60 44.79 22.94
CA LYS A 17 -10.17 43.62 23.72
C LYS A 17 -11.36 43.06 24.51
N PRO A 18 -11.72 41.78 24.36
CA PRO A 18 -12.77 41.15 25.16
C PRO A 18 -12.47 41.20 26.66
N THR A 19 -13.45 41.62 27.46
CA THR A 19 -13.37 41.68 28.93
C THR A 19 -14.64 41.12 29.55
N LEU A 20 -14.49 40.31 30.60
CA LEU A 20 -15.58 39.89 31.48
C LEU A 20 -15.17 40.25 32.91
N GLU A 21 -16.00 41.02 33.61
CA GLU A 21 -15.77 41.39 35.00
C GLU A 21 -16.85 40.75 35.88
N LEU A 22 -16.44 40.08 36.96
CA LEU A 22 -17.33 39.43 37.92
C LEU A 22 -17.25 40.21 39.23
N VAL A 23 -18.36 40.82 39.65
CA VAL A 23 -18.45 41.62 40.87
C VAL A 23 -19.38 40.93 41.84
N PHE A 24 -18.82 40.43 42.95
CA PHE A 24 -19.59 39.89 44.06
C PHE A 24 -19.81 40.99 45.11
N THR A 25 -21.07 41.25 45.48
CA THR A 25 -21.43 42.26 46.49
C THR A 25 -22.45 41.71 47.48
N THR A 26 -22.40 42.18 48.73
CA THR A 26 -23.44 41.93 49.73
C THR A 26 -24.60 42.93 49.64
N THR A 27 -24.52 43.91 48.75
CA THR A 27 -25.61 44.84 48.46
C THR A 27 -26.69 44.13 47.64
N ASP A 28 -27.95 44.26 48.06
CA ASP A 28 -29.11 43.80 47.29
C ASP A 28 -29.44 44.82 46.20
N VAL A 29 -28.78 44.67 45.04
CA VAL A 29 -28.92 45.58 43.90
C VAL A 29 -30.31 45.43 43.28
N THR A 30 -30.92 44.24 43.34
CA THR A 30 -32.20 43.91 42.72
C THR A 30 -33.40 44.26 43.60
N GLY A 31 -33.20 44.51 44.90
CA GLY A 31 -34.27 44.82 45.85
C GLY A 31 -35.16 43.61 46.17
N THR A 32 -34.64 42.39 45.98
CA THR A 32 -35.37 41.13 46.12
C THR A 32 -35.21 40.48 47.50
N GLY A 33 -34.49 41.14 48.42
CA GLY A 33 -34.14 40.61 49.74
C GLY A 33 -32.98 39.60 49.71
N ALA A 34 -32.18 39.60 48.64
CA ALA A 34 -31.10 38.63 48.48
C ALA A 34 -29.89 38.99 49.37
N PRO A 35 -29.27 38.02 50.07
CA PRO A 35 -28.14 38.29 50.96
C PRO A 35 -26.83 38.64 50.22
N ALA A 36 -26.75 38.31 48.93
CA ALA A 36 -25.64 38.71 48.07
C ALA A 36 -26.09 38.75 46.60
N THR A 37 -25.39 39.55 45.81
CA THR A 37 -25.60 39.71 44.38
C THR A 37 -24.29 39.45 43.63
N LEU A 38 -24.35 38.66 42.55
CA LEU A 38 -23.26 38.53 41.59
C LEU A 38 -23.62 39.29 40.31
N LEU A 39 -22.79 40.26 39.95
CA LEU A 39 -22.90 41.01 38.70
C LEU A 39 -21.82 40.53 37.73
N VAL A 40 -22.21 40.36 36.48
CA VAL A 40 -21.35 39.89 35.40
C VAL A 40 -21.41 40.91 34.27
N PHE A 41 -20.29 41.60 34.04
CA PHE A 41 -20.19 42.64 33.02
C PHE A 41 -19.36 42.17 31.84
N ASN A 42 -19.83 42.37 30.62
CA ASN A 42 -19.13 41.99 29.40
C ASN A 42 -19.20 43.11 28.37
N ASN A 43 -18.07 43.40 27.71
CA ASN A 43 -17.96 44.50 26.74
C ASN A 43 -18.22 44.07 25.27
N GLU A 44 -18.96 42.98 25.08
CA GLU A 44 -19.43 42.54 23.76
C GLU A 44 -20.26 43.60 23.03
N VAL A 45 -20.63 43.30 21.78
CA VAL A 45 -21.55 44.11 20.96
C VAL A 45 -22.96 44.23 21.55
N GLY A 46 -23.32 43.32 22.48
CA GLY A 46 -24.61 43.30 23.16
C GLY A 46 -25.64 42.36 22.52
N PHE A 47 -26.75 42.15 23.21
CA PHE A 47 -27.76 41.18 22.81
C PHE A 47 -28.61 41.74 21.66
N SER A 48 -28.68 40.96 20.58
CA SER A 48 -29.63 41.18 19.50
C SER A 48 -31.01 40.59 19.83
N LYS A 49 -32.03 40.97 19.05
CA LYS A 49 -33.35 40.32 19.12
C LYS A 49 -33.27 38.80 19.03
N ALA A 50 -32.42 38.27 18.15
CA ALA A 50 -32.23 36.83 18.00
C ALA A 50 -31.61 36.18 19.26
N ASN A 51 -30.75 36.89 20.00
CA ASN A 51 -30.24 36.39 21.28
C ASN A 51 -31.37 36.30 22.32
N ILE A 52 -32.23 37.31 22.39
CA ILE A 52 -33.39 37.33 23.30
C ILE A 52 -34.38 36.21 22.94
N ASP A 53 -34.74 36.08 21.66
CA ASP A 53 -35.65 35.02 21.19
C ASP A 53 -35.11 33.62 21.53
N SER A 54 -33.79 33.43 21.41
CA SER A 54 -33.12 32.17 21.77
C SER A 54 -33.12 31.89 23.27
N LEU A 55 -33.09 32.92 24.12
CA LEU A 55 -33.25 32.75 25.57
C LEU A 55 -34.69 32.41 25.96
N CYS A 56 -35.67 32.80 25.16
CA CYS A 56 -37.09 32.56 25.43
C CYS A 56 -37.60 31.20 24.93
N CYS A 57 -36.75 30.39 24.28
CA CYS A 57 -37.11 29.09 23.74
C CYS A 57 -36.31 27.95 24.39
N ILE A 58 -36.95 26.79 24.61
CA ILE A 58 -36.25 25.58 25.07
C ILE A 58 -35.61 24.90 23.85
N GLY A 59 -34.27 24.72 23.85
CA GLY A 59 -33.58 23.92 22.85
C GLY A 59 -33.25 24.61 21.50
N GLN A 60 -33.39 25.93 21.41
CA GLN A 60 -32.85 26.73 20.29
C GLN A 60 -31.60 27.52 20.74
N SER A 61 -30.56 27.51 19.90
CA SER A 61 -29.31 28.26 20.09
C SER A 61 -29.01 29.02 18.80
N THR A 62 -28.69 30.31 18.89
CA THR A 62 -28.20 31.11 17.75
C THR A 62 -26.86 30.61 17.18
N LYS A 63 -26.20 29.66 17.84
CA LYS A 63 -24.89 29.11 17.47
C LYS A 63 -24.96 27.75 16.75
N LYS A 64 -26.17 27.24 16.47
CA LYS A 64 -26.44 25.87 15.97
C LYS A 64 -25.75 25.50 14.65
N ASN A 65 -25.25 26.47 13.87
CA ASN A 65 -24.55 26.26 12.59
C ASN A 65 -23.14 26.88 12.49
N LYS A 66 -22.56 27.44 13.57
CA LYS A 66 -21.24 28.11 13.53
C LYS A 66 -20.06 27.26 14.06
N ARG A 67 -20.19 25.93 14.08
CA ARG A 67 -19.20 24.98 14.64
C ARG A 67 -17.81 25.04 13.98
N ARG A 68 -17.74 25.45 12.70
CA ARG A 68 -16.47 25.64 11.96
C ARG A 68 -15.67 26.86 12.42
N GLN A 69 -16.29 27.77 13.19
CA GLN A 69 -15.68 29.01 13.70
C GLN A 69 -15.35 28.97 15.20
N GLY A 70 -15.59 27.84 15.89
CA GLY A 70 -15.12 27.63 17.26
C GLY A 70 -16.17 27.76 18.38
N PHE A 71 -17.42 28.09 18.06
CA PHE A 71 -18.50 28.23 19.06
C PHE A 71 -18.96 26.88 19.62
N ILE A 72 -19.08 26.75 20.95
CA ILE A 72 -19.32 25.46 21.64
C ILE A 72 -20.79 25.27 22.10
N GLY A 73 -21.57 26.34 22.26
CA GLY A 73 -22.94 26.29 22.79
C GLY A 73 -24.03 25.79 21.82
N GLU A 74 -24.22 24.48 21.66
CA GLU A 74 -25.24 23.92 20.71
C GLU A 74 -26.65 23.65 21.30
N LYS A 75 -26.82 23.58 22.63
CA LYS A 75 -28.05 23.00 23.23
C LYS A 75 -29.11 24.00 23.74
N GLY A 76 -28.85 25.31 23.73
CA GLY A 76 -29.79 26.32 24.26
C GLY A 76 -30.05 26.23 25.77
N ILE A 77 -29.21 25.49 26.52
CA ILE A 77 -29.35 25.23 27.97
C ILE A 77 -28.31 25.99 28.82
N GLY A 78 -27.23 26.49 28.23
CA GLY A 78 -26.08 27.03 28.96
C GLY A 78 -26.43 28.22 29.85
N PHE A 79 -27.19 29.20 29.32
CA PHE A 79 -27.67 30.32 30.14
C PHE A 79 -28.62 29.87 31.26
N LYS A 80 -29.44 28.84 31.05
CA LYS A 80 -30.41 28.38 32.07
C LYS A 80 -29.75 27.82 33.33
N SER A 81 -28.45 27.50 33.28
CA SER A 81 -27.67 27.13 34.48
C SER A 81 -27.63 28.23 35.54
N VAL A 82 -27.84 29.52 35.19
CA VAL A 82 -27.89 30.62 36.18
C VAL A 82 -28.98 30.41 37.23
N PHE A 83 -30.03 29.65 36.90
CA PHE A 83 -31.12 29.34 37.84
C PHE A 83 -30.70 28.39 38.99
N LEU A 84 -29.56 27.72 38.84
CA LEU A 84 -28.96 26.93 39.93
C LEU A 84 -28.55 27.81 41.11
N VAL A 85 -28.22 29.09 40.85
CA VAL A 85 -27.68 30.02 41.85
C VAL A 85 -28.55 31.25 42.09
N SER A 86 -29.47 31.58 41.17
CA SER A 86 -30.39 32.71 41.31
C SER A 86 -31.82 32.32 40.93
N THR A 87 -32.82 32.80 41.66
CA THR A 87 -34.23 32.60 41.29
C THR A 87 -34.69 33.57 40.19
N GLN A 88 -33.96 34.68 40.03
CA GLN A 88 -34.37 35.80 39.19
C GLN A 88 -33.15 36.46 38.52
N PRO A 89 -32.62 35.89 37.42
CA PRO A 89 -31.55 36.51 36.65
C PRO A 89 -32.09 37.72 35.86
N TYR A 90 -31.32 38.81 35.87
CA TYR A 90 -31.60 40.03 35.11
C TYR A 90 -30.56 40.20 34.00
N ILE A 91 -30.97 40.77 32.88
CA ILE A 91 -30.12 41.08 31.72
C ILE A 91 -30.37 42.52 31.31
N PHE A 92 -29.29 43.29 31.29
CA PHE A 92 -29.23 44.64 30.76
C PHE A 92 -28.27 44.63 29.58
N SER A 93 -28.78 44.81 28.36
CA SER A 93 -27.94 44.81 27.17
C SER A 93 -28.64 45.49 26.01
N ASN A 94 -27.97 46.43 25.35
CA ASN A 94 -28.44 47.09 24.12
C ASN A 94 -29.91 47.59 24.19
N GLY A 95 -30.29 48.22 25.31
CA GLY A 95 -31.64 48.75 25.54
C GLY A 95 -32.65 47.74 26.11
N TYR A 96 -32.34 46.45 26.14
CA TYR A 96 -33.12 45.47 26.91
C TYR A 96 -32.82 45.61 28.40
N GLN A 97 -33.87 45.71 29.22
CA GLN A 97 -33.82 45.59 30.68
C GLN A 97 -34.87 44.57 31.13
N ILE A 98 -34.46 43.31 31.10
CA ILE A 98 -35.37 42.18 31.30
C ILE A 98 -34.90 41.28 32.42
N LYS A 99 -35.84 40.58 33.05
CA LYS A 99 -35.58 39.55 34.04
C LYS A 99 -36.33 38.28 33.66
N TYR A 100 -35.85 37.15 34.17
CA TYR A 100 -36.56 35.88 34.09
C TYR A 100 -36.82 35.36 35.50
N GLY A 101 -37.88 34.58 35.71
CA GLY A 101 -38.23 34.03 37.02
C GLY A 101 -38.30 32.50 37.01
N GLU A 102 -37.88 31.86 38.10
CA GLU A 102 -38.07 30.42 38.33
C GLU A 102 -39.56 30.06 38.49
N VAL A 103 -40.31 30.96 39.16
CA VAL A 103 -41.76 30.82 39.35
C VAL A 103 -42.46 31.06 38.01
N PRO A 104 -43.42 30.20 37.63
CA PRO A 104 -44.20 30.40 36.42
C PRO A 104 -44.91 31.76 36.42
N ASN A 105 -44.77 32.51 35.33
CA ASN A 105 -45.46 33.78 35.16
C ASN A 105 -46.99 33.58 35.17
N GLU A 106 -47.73 34.51 35.78
CA GLU A 106 -49.19 34.36 36.00
C GLU A 106 -50.00 34.28 34.69
N ASP A 107 -49.55 34.97 33.63
CA ASP A 107 -50.28 35.07 32.37
C ASP A 107 -50.14 33.81 31.50
N CYS A 108 -48.96 33.17 31.55
CA CYS A 108 -48.64 32.05 30.64
C CYS A 108 -48.31 30.74 31.37
N ARG A 109 -48.23 30.74 32.71
CA ARG A 109 -47.92 29.57 33.56
C ARG A 109 -46.62 28.85 33.18
N ILE A 110 -45.66 29.60 32.62
CA ILE A 110 -44.33 29.10 32.24
C ILE A 110 -43.26 29.91 32.97
N GLY A 111 -42.29 29.22 33.58
CA GLY A 111 -41.11 29.83 34.23
C GLY A 111 -39.86 29.71 33.36
N TYR A 112 -38.74 30.27 33.82
CA TYR A 112 -37.38 30.21 33.27
C TYR A 112 -37.15 30.88 31.91
N ILE A 113 -38.16 30.94 31.03
CA ILE A 113 -38.01 31.36 29.64
C ILE A 113 -38.86 32.58 29.26
N VAL A 114 -39.68 33.08 30.18
CA VAL A 114 -40.53 34.24 29.94
C VAL A 114 -39.80 35.50 30.40
N PRO A 115 -39.47 36.44 29.49
CA PRO A 115 -38.84 37.69 29.87
C PRO A 115 -39.87 38.66 30.42
N GLU A 116 -39.57 39.27 31.55
CA GLU A 116 -40.36 40.35 32.16
C GLU A 116 -39.55 41.64 32.13
N TRP A 117 -40.19 42.75 31.78
CA TRP A 117 -39.52 44.05 31.77
C TRP A 117 -39.27 44.56 33.19
N VAL A 118 -38.11 45.15 33.42
CA VAL A 118 -37.69 45.69 34.71
C VAL A 118 -38.02 47.18 34.75
N ALA A 119 -39.04 47.56 35.53
CA ALA A 119 -39.51 48.95 35.61
C ALA A 119 -38.89 49.76 36.76
N THR A 120 -38.50 49.11 37.86
CA THR A 120 -38.17 49.79 39.13
C THR A 120 -36.75 49.53 39.63
N LYS A 121 -36.37 48.27 39.86
CA LYS A 121 -35.02 47.88 40.31
C LYS A 121 -34.56 46.57 39.67
N PRO A 122 -33.26 46.42 39.35
CA PRO A 122 -32.21 47.43 39.44
C PRO A 122 -32.33 48.49 38.32
N THR A 123 -31.94 49.74 38.59
CA THR A 123 -31.81 50.79 37.57
C THR A 123 -30.38 50.83 37.01
N VAL A 124 -30.18 51.46 35.84
CA VAL A 124 -28.83 51.70 35.29
C VAL A 124 -27.95 52.48 36.28
N ALA A 125 -28.53 53.37 37.08
CA ALA A 125 -27.81 54.11 38.12
C ALA A 125 -27.33 53.18 39.25
N ASP A 126 -28.12 52.18 39.65
CA ASP A 126 -27.73 51.18 40.67
C ASP A 126 -26.55 50.32 40.17
N LEU A 127 -26.60 49.93 38.88
CA LEU A 127 -25.50 49.21 38.24
C LEU A 127 -24.23 50.06 38.16
N GLN A 128 -24.37 51.33 37.79
CA GLN A 128 -23.25 52.28 37.68
C GLN A 128 -22.58 52.52 39.05
N SER A 129 -23.39 52.68 40.10
CA SER A 129 -22.91 52.84 41.48
C SER A 129 -22.11 51.61 41.94
N THR A 130 -22.59 50.41 41.60
CA THR A 130 -21.95 49.14 41.96
C THR A 130 -20.68 48.86 41.15
N TYR A 131 -20.64 49.27 39.87
CA TYR A 131 -19.48 49.07 39.01
C TYR A 131 -18.34 50.07 39.27
N GLY A 132 -18.69 51.30 39.69
CA GLY A 132 -17.75 52.34 40.09
C GLY A 132 -18.00 53.68 39.40
N SER A 133 -17.91 54.77 40.16
CA SER A 133 -18.07 56.14 39.65
C SER A 133 -16.92 56.52 38.71
N GLY A 134 -17.23 56.86 37.46
CA GLY A 134 -16.24 57.31 36.46
C GLY A 134 -15.81 56.28 35.41
N ARG A 135 -16.33 55.05 35.46
CA ARG A 135 -16.16 54.05 34.39
C ARG A 135 -17.44 53.95 33.55
N LEU A 136 -17.32 53.84 32.23
CA LEU A 136 -18.49 53.54 31.39
C LEU A 136 -18.95 52.10 31.66
N LEU A 137 -20.24 51.90 31.91
CA LEU A 137 -20.81 50.55 32.06
C LEU A 137 -20.57 49.73 30.79
N PRO A 138 -20.11 48.47 30.90
CA PRO A 138 -20.00 47.56 29.76
C PRO A 138 -21.37 47.29 29.12
N THR A 139 -21.37 46.99 27.83
CA THR A 139 -22.58 46.85 26.99
C THR A 139 -23.59 45.85 27.54
N THR A 140 -23.11 44.73 28.11
CA THR A 140 -23.95 43.70 28.71
C THR A 140 -23.66 43.59 30.21
N ALA A 141 -24.70 43.62 31.03
CA ALA A 141 -24.67 43.29 32.44
C ALA A 141 -25.70 42.20 32.76
N ILE A 142 -25.26 41.12 33.39
CA ILE A 142 -26.13 40.07 33.93
C ILE A 142 -26.07 40.16 35.45
N ILE A 143 -27.23 40.22 36.11
CA ILE A 143 -27.34 40.35 37.57
C ILE A 143 -28.02 39.12 38.13
N LEU A 144 -27.37 38.50 39.11
CA LEU A 144 -27.82 37.28 39.77
C LEU A 144 -27.97 37.55 41.27
N SER A 145 -29.22 37.69 41.73
CA SER A 145 -29.56 37.66 43.15
C SER A 145 -29.36 36.23 43.67
N LEU A 146 -28.40 36.03 44.57
CA LEU A 146 -27.95 34.68 44.93
C LEU A 146 -28.87 34.01 45.96
N LYS A 147 -29.16 32.73 45.74
CA LYS A 147 -29.84 31.86 46.73
C LYS A 147 -28.94 31.73 47.97
N PRO A 148 -29.48 31.86 49.21
CA PRO A 148 -28.67 31.88 50.43
C PRO A 148 -27.73 30.67 50.58
N ASP A 149 -28.20 29.47 50.21
CA ASP A 149 -27.46 28.22 50.29
C ASP A 149 -26.37 28.06 49.22
N LYS A 150 -26.33 28.96 48.22
CA LYS A 150 -25.38 28.92 47.10
C LYS A 150 -24.26 29.94 47.21
N ILE A 151 -24.33 30.87 48.17
CA ILE A 151 -23.36 31.97 48.30
C ILE A 151 -21.94 31.45 48.50
N GLU A 152 -21.71 30.55 49.46
CA GLU A 152 -20.37 30.04 49.76
C GLU A 152 -19.80 29.20 48.60
N ALA A 153 -20.65 28.42 47.92
CA ALA A 153 -20.25 27.69 46.73
C ALA A 153 -19.84 28.62 45.58
N VAL A 154 -20.56 29.73 45.37
CA VAL A 154 -20.22 30.73 44.36
C VAL A 154 -18.93 31.45 44.73
N LYS A 155 -18.73 31.85 45.99
CA LYS A 155 -17.47 32.46 46.46
C LYS A 155 -16.29 31.53 46.26
N GLN A 156 -16.43 30.26 46.64
CA GLN A 156 -15.40 29.25 46.44
C GLN A 156 -15.05 29.10 44.95
N GLN A 157 -16.05 28.97 44.07
CA GLN A 157 -15.79 28.90 42.63
C GLN A 157 -15.13 30.17 42.07
N LEU A 158 -15.55 31.35 42.52
CA LEU A 158 -14.90 32.61 42.14
C LEU A 158 -13.44 32.68 42.61
N SER A 159 -13.13 32.11 43.78
CA SER A 159 -11.75 32.01 44.29
C SER A 159 -10.88 30.99 43.55
N GLU A 160 -11.50 29.93 43.02
CA GLU A 160 -10.84 28.90 42.20
C GLU A 160 -10.63 29.37 40.74
N ILE A 161 -11.36 30.41 40.30
CA ILE A 161 -11.13 31.08 39.03
C ILE A 161 -9.83 31.89 39.16
N HIS A 162 -8.73 31.27 38.73
CA HIS A 162 -7.41 31.90 38.67
C HIS A 162 -7.51 33.24 37.89
N PRO A 163 -6.85 34.33 38.33
CA PRO A 163 -6.83 35.62 37.60
C PRO A 163 -6.37 35.52 36.13
N LYS A 164 -5.82 34.36 35.73
CA LYS A 164 -5.37 33.98 34.39
C LYS A 164 -6.46 33.56 33.41
N VAL A 165 -7.75 33.57 33.79
CA VAL A 165 -8.85 33.35 32.81
C VAL A 165 -9.07 34.56 31.88
N PHE A 166 -8.35 35.68 32.12
CA PHE A 166 -8.33 36.83 31.22
C PHE A 166 -6.97 36.98 30.54
N TYR A 167 -6.88 36.62 29.25
CA TYR A 167 -5.70 36.96 28.46
C TYR A 167 -5.70 38.47 28.16
N GLY A 168 -4.86 39.17 28.90
CA GLY A 168 -3.95 40.13 28.30
C GLY A 168 -3.25 40.95 29.37
N ASN A 169 -1.92 40.81 29.36
CA ASN A 169 -0.90 41.41 30.22
C ASN A 169 -0.75 40.76 31.59
N LEU A 170 -0.10 39.60 31.60
CA LEU A 170 0.84 39.32 32.69
C LEU A 170 2.18 39.86 32.24
N ASP A 171 2.50 41.06 32.74
CA ASP A 171 3.85 41.60 32.66
C ASP A 171 4.85 40.55 33.17
N SER A 172 6.07 40.60 32.62
CA SER A 172 7.19 39.69 32.88
C SER A 172 7.46 39.41 34.37
N LEU A 173 6.96 40.25 35.28
CA LEU A 173 6.99 40.07 36.73
C LEU A 173 6.23 38.81 37.22
N CYS A 174 5.08 38.46 36.65
CA CYS A 174 4.26 37.33 37.17
C CYS A 174 4.71 35.96 36.64
N LEU A 175 5.33 35.91 35.47
CA LEU A 175 5.97 34.68 34.98
C LEU A 175 7.11 34.24 35.91
N ASN A 176 7.87 35.20 36.43
CA ASN A 176 8.95 34.93 37.39
C ASN A 176 8.42 34.44 38.75
N GLY A 177 7.30 35.00 39.23
CA GLY A 177 6.62 34.52 40.44
C GLY A 177 6.07 33.10 40.32
N LEU A 178 5.51 32.74 39.16
CA LEU A 178 5.02 31.38 38.90
C LEU A 178 6.16 30.37 38.71
N LYS A 179 7.25 30.77 38.05
CA LYS A 179 8.49 29.98 37.99
C LYS A 179 9.07 29.73 39.39
N ALA A 180 9.03 30.73 40.28
CA ALA A 180 9.48 30.61 41.68
C ALA A 180 8.59 29.66 42.52
N LEU A 181 7.33 29.48 42.13
CA LEU A 181 6.40 28.49 42.71
C LEU A 181 6.49 27.09 42.04
N GLY A 182 7.42 26.90 41.10
CA GLY A 182 7.62 25.63 40.39
C GLY A 182 6.63 25.35 39.25
N VAL A 183 5.82 26.33 38.86
CA VAL A 183 4.85 26.19 37.76
C VAL A 183 5.58 26.33 36.42
N GLN A 184 5.44 25.32 35.56
CA GLN A 184 6.02 25.36 34.21
C GLN A 184 5.31 26.42 33.36
N THR A 185 6.05 27.40 32.86
CA THR A 185 5.52 28.51 32.06
C THR A 185 5.99 28.47 30.60
N ASP A 186 7.00 27.66 30.30
CA ASP A 186 7.49 27.47 28.94
C ASP A 186 6.60 26.43 28.22
N THR A 187 6.25 26.71 26.96
CA THR A 187 5.41 25.83 26.15
C THR A 187 6.01 24.43 26.02
N GLU A 188 7.33 24.33 25.89
CA GLU A 188 8.06 23.08 25.78
C GLU A 188 7.93 22.27 27.08
N ASP A 189 8.14 22.91 28.23
CA ASP A 189 8.05 22.27 29.55
C ASP A 189 6.62 21.81 29.87
N VAL A 190 5.61 22.60 29.49
CA VAL A 190 4.19 22.24 29.65
C VAL A 190 3.84 21.05 28.76
N CYS A 191 4.23 21.07 27.48
CA CYS A 191 4.01 19.94 26.57
C CYS A 191 4.72 18.67 27.06
N ALA A 192 5.97 18.78 27.54
CA ALA A 192 6.73 17.68 28.10
C ALA A 192 6.04 17.10 29.36
N LEU A 193 5.54 17.96 30.26
CA LEU A 193 4.83 17.52 31.46
C LEU A 193 3.51 16.83 31.13
N ILE A 194 2.71 17.39 30.22
CA ILE A 194 1.45 16.78 29.76
C ILE A 194 1.73 15.42 29.08
N PHE A 195 2.76 15.34 28.24
CA PHE A 195 3.15 14.10 27.59
C PHE A 195 3.60 13.03 28.60
N LYS A 196 4.30 13.42 29.68
CA LYS A 196 4.69 12.50 30.76
C LYS A 196 3.50 11.80 31.42
N PHE A 197 2.37 12.50 31.57
CA PHE A 197 1.15 11.93 32.16
C PHE A 197 0.20 11.30 31.13
N LEU A 198 0.53 11.34 29.85
CA LEU A 198 -0.35 10.89 28.77
C LEU A 198 -0.85 9.44 28.97
N THR A 199 0.06 8.52 29.28
CA THR A 199 -0.25 7.08 29.44
C THR A 199 -1.01 6.75 30.73
N SER A 200 -1.14 7.70 31.66
CA SER A 200 -1.97 7.54 32.86
C SER A 200 -3.47 7.61 32.58
N HIS A 201 -3.87 8.00 31.37
CA HIS A 201 -5.27 8.13 30.97
C HIS A 201 -5.78 6.87 30.26
N ASN A 202 -7.06 6.56 30.50
CA ASN A 202 -7.78 5.42 29.91
C ASN A 202 -9.05 5.80 29.13
N GLN A 203 -9.34 7.10 28.99
CA GLN A 203 -10.52 7.62 28.29
C GLN A 203 -10.09 8.26 26.98
N SER A 204 -10.65 7.80 25.85
CA SER A 204 -10.30 8.30 24.52
C SER A 204 -10.49 9.82 24.42
N VAL A 205 -11.56 10.38 25.02
CA VAL A 205 -11.81 11.82 24.98
C VAL A 205 -10.66 12.63 25.60
N ARG A 206 -10.05 12.13 26.69
CA ARG A 206 -8.93 12.81 27.38
C ARG A 206 -7.64 12.70 26.58
N VAL A 207 -7.32 11.49 26.12
CA VAL A 207 -6.13 11.24 25.29
C VAL A 207 -6.18 12.05 24.00
N MET A 208 -7.34 12.10 23.33
CA MET A 208 -7.51 12.88 22.10
C MET A 208 -7.39 14.39 22.33
N ARG A 209 -7.82 14.91 23.48
CA ARG A 209 -7.62 16.32 23.84
C ARG A 209 -6.14 16.63 24.01
N ILE A 210 -5.40 15.75 24.68
CA ILE A 210 -3.95 15.91 24.85
C ILE A 210 -3.24 15.84 23.51
N TYR A 211 -3.54 14.85 22.67
CA TYR A 211 -2.97 14.75 21.33
C TYR A 211 -3.21 15.99 20.47
N ARG A 212 -4.44 16.53 20.48
CA ARG A 212 -4.73 17.79 19.77
C ARG A 212 -4.00 18.99 20.36
N PHE A 213 -3.85 19.03 21.68
CA PHE A 213 -3.07 20.07 22.35
C PHE A 213 -1.61 20.03 21.91
N LEU A 214 -0.96 18.88 22.01
CA LEU A 214 0.44 18.69 21.59
C LEU A 214 0.63 18.99 20.09
N GLN A 215 -0.32 18.53 19.26
CA GLN A 215 -0.35 18.81 17.84
C GLN A 215 -0.47 20.32 17.55
N LYS A 216 -1.30 21.06 18.29
CA LYS A 216 -1.50 22.51 18.10
C LYS A 216 -0.19 23.29 18.23
N PHE A 217 0.68 22.85 19.14
CA PHE A 217 2.00 23.46 19.35
C PHE A 217 3.10 22.79 18.52
N ASN A 218 2.75 21.83 17.65
CA ASN A 218 3.69 21.04 16.87
C ASN A 218 4.83 20.48 17.72
N TRP A 219 4.50 20.02 18.93
CA TRP A 219 5.49 19.61 19.91
C TRP A 219 6.26 18.37 19.43
N THR A 220 7.57 18.39 19.60
CA THR A 220 8.44 17.26 19.24
C THR A 220 9.23 16.82 20.45
N ARG A 221 9.50 15.53 20.53
CA ARG A 221 10.21 14.97 21.67
C ARG A 221 11.72 15.06 21.45
N LYS A 222 12.46 15.58 22.45
CA LYS A 222 13.91 15.42 22.53
C LYS A 222 14.21 13.96 22.89
N LEU A 223 14.93 13.23 22.02
CA LEU A 223 15.29 11.84 22.28
C LEU A 223 16.15 11.75 23.56
N GLY A 224 15.65 11.01 24.54
CA GLY A 224 16.28 10.73 25.83
C GLY A 224 15.73 9.42 26.40
N ASN A 225 16.41 8.84 27.38
CA ASN A 225 16.30 7.42 27.77
C ASN A 225 14.94 6.94 28.31
N ASP A 226 14.03 7.83 28.73
CA ASP A 226 12.69 7.43 29.20
C ASP A 226 11.68 7.34 28.05
N LEU A 227 11.65 6.19 27.39
CA LEU A 227 10.93 6.01 26.14
C LEU A 227 9.49 5.50 26.34
N ILE A 228 8.55 6.44 26.49
CA ILE A 228 7.14 6.16 26.23
C ILE A 228 6.98 5.95 24.71
N TYR A 229 7.03 4.69 24.28
CA TYR A 229 6.69 4.26 22.91
C TYR A 229 5.22 3.84 22.80
N GLN A 230 4.39 4.16 23.78
CA GLN A 230 3.01 3.71 23.79
C GLN A 230 2.10 4.69 23.08
N LEU A 231 1.35 4.17 22.10
CA LEU A 231 0.34 4.87 21.33
C LEU A 231 -1.04 4.36 21.75
N TRP A 232 -2.04 5.23 21.71
CA TRP A 232 -3.39 4.89 22.15
C TRP A 232 -4.20 4.30 21.00
N ILE A 233 -4.94 3.22 21.21
CA ILE A 233 -5.87 2.67 20.23
C ILE A 233 -7.28 2.80 20.80
N PRO A 234 -8.12 3.72 20.28
CA PRO A 234 -9.50 3.87 20.72
C PRO A 234 -10.33 2.60 20.49
N ASP A 235 -11.24 2.31 21.41
CA ASP A 235 -12.31 1.32 21.21
C ASP A 235 -13.64 1.98 20.81
N HIS A 236 -14.68 1.17 20.59
CA HIS A 236 -16.00 1.61 20.14
C HIS A 236 -16.91 2.13 21.27
N ILE A 237 -16.52 1.98 22.54
CA ILE A 237 -17.32 2.37 23.72
C ILE A 237 -16.72 3.58 24.47
N GLY A 238 -15.72 4.24 23.89
CA GLY A 238 -15.12 5.47 24.40
C GLY A 238 -13.87 5.27 25.27
N GLY A 239 -13.46 4.03 25.50
CA GLY A 239 -12.19 3.62 26.10
C GLY A 239 -11.10 3.41 25.04
N GLY A 240 -10.16 2.52 25.33
CA GLY A 240 -9.07 2.14 24.43
C GLY A 240 -7.93 1.45 25.16
N LYS A 241 -6.84 1.19 24.45
CA LYS A 241 -5.64 0.52 24.99
C LYS A 241 -4.36 1.22 24.55
N TRP A 242 -3.34 1.19 25.41
CA TRP A 242 -1.98 1.60 25.06
C TRP A 242 -1.25 0.43 24.40
N VAL A 243 -0.71 0.64 23.21
CA VAL A 243 0.05 -0.35 22.43
C VAL A 243 1.41 0.20 22.07
N SER A 244 2.37 -0.68 21.79
CA SER A 244 3.67 -0.25 21.30
C SER A 244 3.55 0.46 19.95
N SER A 245 4.32 1.53 19.73
CA SER A 245 4.43 2.18 18.42
C SER A 245 4.98 1.24 17.36
N TRP A 246 5.77 0.23 17.77
CA TRP A 246 6.28 -0.85 16.92
C TRP A 246 5.18 -1.80 16.40
N ASP A 247 4.03 -1.85 17.08
CA ASP A 247 2.85 -2.61 16.67
C ASP A 247 1.85 -1.75 15.88
N CYS A 248 2.25 -0.54 15.48
CA CYS A 248 1.44 0.40 14.71
C CYS A 248 2.05 0.63 13.33
N VAL A 249 1.17 0.88 12.35
CA VAL A 249 1.53 1.43 11.03
C VAL A 249 0.54 2.53 10.68
N LEU A 250 0.92 3.48 9.84
CA LEU A 250 -0.05 4.49 9.40
C LEU A 250 -1.13 3.86 8.53
N HIS A 251 -0.74 2.96 7.63
CA HIS A 251 -1.62 2.38 6.63
C HIS A 251 -1.42 0.86 6.49
N ASP A 252 -2.53 0.12 6.50
CA ASP A 252 -2.61 -1.29 6.08
C ASP A 252 -3.54 -1.38 4.88
N LYS A 253 -3.02 -0.99 3.71
CA LYS A 253 -3.81 -0.81 2.46
C LYS A 253 -4.58 -2.07 2.06
N ASP A 254 -3.97 -3.23 2.23
CA ASP A 254 -4.53 -4.53 1.85
C ASP A 254 -5.28 -5.23 2.99
N ASN A 255 -5.35 -4.61 4.18
CA ASN A 255 -5.94 -5.18 5.39
C ASN A 255 -5.37 -6.56 5.75
N LEU A 256 -4.07 -6.77 5.54
CA LEU A 256 -3.41 -8.05 5.81
C LEU A 256 -3.05 -8.21 7.29
N PHE A 257 -2.76 -7.10 7.97
CA PHE A 257 -2.08 -7.10 9.26
C PHE A 257 -3.02 -6.80 10.43
N GLY A 258 -4.32 -6.63 10.21
CA GLY A 258 -5.26 -6.23 11.28
C GLY A 258 -5.32 -7.14 12.53
N HIS A 259 -4.73 -8.34 12.49
CA HIS A 259 -4.60 -9.24 13.64
C HIS A 259 -3.31 -9.04 14.45
N CYS A 260 -2.28 -8.41 13.86
CA CYS A 260 -0.95 -8.23 14.47
C CYS A 260 -0.48 -6.77 14.53
N LEU A 261 -0.99 -5.88 13.67
CA LEU A 261 -0.67 -4.46 13.63
C LEU A 261 -1.93 -3.60 13.72
N HIS A 262 -1.74 -2.39 14.26
CA HIS A 262 -2.75 -1.36 14.34
C HIS A 262 -2.54 -0.29 13.26
N ALA A 263 -3.42 -0.28 12.25
CA ALA A 263 -3.44 0.75 11.22
C ALA A 263 -4.09 2.04 11.77
N LEU A 264 -3.28 3.10 11.91
CA LEU A 264 -3.67 4.32 12.63
C LEU A 264 -4.66 5.19 11.86
N ASP A 265 -4.66 5.12 10.52
CA ASP A 265 -5.63 5.80 9.66
C ASP A 265 -7.09 5.41 9.91
N LYS A 266 -7.33 4.23 10.51
CA LYS A 266 -8.66 3.79 10.96
C LYS A 266 -9.19 4.54 12.18
N TYR A 267 -8.30 5.15 12.97
CA TYR A 267 -8.65 5.77 14.25
C TYR A 267 -8.45 7.30 14.25
N TYR A 268 -7.55 7.81 13.40
CA TYR A 268 -7.09 9.19 13.45
C TYR A 268 -7.25 9.90 12.11
N GLY A 269 -7.74 11.15 12.15
CA GLY A 269 -7.75 12.01 10.98
C GLY A 269 -6.35 12.44 10.53
N THR A 270 -6.18 12.74 9.24
CA THR A 270 -4.89 12.97 8.55
C THR A 270 -3.93 13.92 9.29
N ARG A 271 -4.43 15.05 9.81
CA ARG A 271 -3.57 16.00 10.53
C ARG A 271 -2.93 15.36 11.75
N LEU A 272 -3.72 14.63 12.54
CA LEU A 272 -3.24 14.02 13.78
C LEU A 272 -2.40 12.77 13.49
N LEU A 273 -2.77 12.01 12.47
CA LEU A 273 -2.00 10.88 11.97
C LEU A 273 -0.55 11.31 11.64
N ASN A 274 -0.37 12.38 10.88
CA ASN A 274 0.95 12.90 10.52
C ASN A 274 1.77 13.37 11.73
N PHE A 275 1.09 13.95 12.72
CA PHE A 275 1.73 14.37 13.97
C PHE A 275 2.20 13.15 14.79
N LEU A 276 1.33 12.15 14.97
CA LEU A 276 1.64 10.93 15.72
C LEU A 276 2.73 10.10 15.05
N SER A 277 2.76 10.05 13.71
CA SER A 277 3.84 9.41 12.94
C SER A 277 5.21 9.97 13.33
N LYS A 278 5.34 11.30 13.37
CA LYS A 278 6.59 11.98 13.73
C LYS A 278 6.92 11.81 15.21
N LEU A 279 5.92 11.91 16.08
CA LEU A 279 6.11 11.87 17.53
C LEU A 279 6.58 10.49 18.02
N TYR A 280 6.05 9.42 17.43
CA TYR A 280 6.31 8.03 17.84
C TYR A 280 7.15 7.22 16.85
N VAL A 281 7.59 7.85 15.76
CA VAL A 281 8.36 7.21 14.67
C VAL A 281 7.62 5.98 14.12
N VAL A 282 6.33 6.15 13.83
CA VAL A 282 5.49 5.07 13.31
C VAL A 282 5.72 4.91 11.81
N ALA A 283 6.00 3.68 11.38
CA ALA A 283 6.21 3.35 9.98
C ALA A 283 4.96 3.65 9.14
N GLU A 284 5.15 4.19 7.94
CA GLU A 284 4.05 4.52 7.03
C GLU A 284 3.32 3.25 6.55
N PHE A 285 4.09 2.23 6.19
CA PHE A 285 3.61 0.92 5.73
C PHE A 285 4.38 -0.21 6.45
N PRO A 286 3.81 -1.43 6.52
CA PRO A 286 4.53 -2.60 7.01
C PRO A 286 5.81 -2.87 6.20
N CYS A 287 6.92 -3.18 6.88
CA CYS A 287 8.18 -3.54 6.23
C CYS A 287 8.22 -5.03 5.84
N LEU A 288 9.27 -5.42 5.09
CA LEU A 288 9.47 -6.80 4.63
C LEU A 288 9.42 -7.82 5.77
N ASP A 289 10.07 -7.54 6.91
CA ASP A 289 10.07 -8.45 8.06
C ASP A 289 8.66 -8.74 8.56
N ARG A 290 7.78 -7.73 8.58
CA ARG A 290 6.36 -7.93 8.94
C ARG A 290 5.65 -8.84 7.95
N TYR A 291 5.92 -8.71 6.65
CA TYR A 291 5.37 -9.62 5.65
C TYR A 291 5.88 -11.05 5.85
N ILE A 292 7.16 -11.24 6.18
CA ILE A 292 7.70 -12.59 6.44
C ILE A 292 7.07 -13.18 7.72
N ASP A 293 6.96 -12.41 8.80
CA ASP A 293 6.29 -12.86 10.03
C ASP A 293 4.82 -13.22 9.78
N LEU A 294 4.15 -12.44 8.92
CA LEU A 294 2.79 -12.73 8.46
C LEU A 294 2.73 -14.07 7.71
N TRP A 295 3.69 -14.33 6.81
CA TRP A 295 3.78 -15.60 6.10
C TRP A 295 3.98 -16.78 7.07
N ASP A 296 4.90 -16.63 8.02
CA ASP A 296 5.18 -17.64 9.05
C ASP A 296 3.92 -17.96 9.87
N SER A 297 3.11 -16.94 10.18
CA SER A 297 1.81 -17.13 10.85
C SER A 297 0.80 -17.93 10.02
N TRP A 298 0.82 -17.78 8.70
CA TRP A 298 -0.06 -18.53 7.80
C TRP A 298 0.39 -19.97 7.64
N VAL A 299 1.70 -20.22 7.63
CA VAL A 299 2.28 -21.57 7.56
C VAL A 299 2.01 -22.35 8.84
N GLY A 300 2.12 -21.72 10.00
CA GLY A 300 1.89 -22.36 11.31
C GLY A 300 0.42 -22.45 11.73
N GLY A 301 -0.49 -21.74 11.05
CA GLY A 301 -1.90 -21.67 11.41
C GLY A 301 -2.75 -22.77 10.79
N ASN A 302 -3.85 -23.15 11.47
CA ASN A 302 -4.86 -24.09 10.94
C ASN A 302 -5.90 -23.42 10.01
N HIS A 303 -5.61 -22.22 9.52
CA HIS A 303 -6.54 -21.43 8.71
C HIS A 303 -6.37 -21.71 7.22
N GLU A 304 -7.47 -21.66 6.48
CA GLU A 304 -7.42 -21.77 5.02
C GLU A 304 -6.86 -20.49 4.40
N LEU A 305 -5.88 -20.66 3.51
CA LEU A 305 -5.25 -19.57 2.79
C LEU A 305 -6.22 -18.97 1.78
N SER A 306 -6.38 -17.65 1.84
CA SER A 306 -7.20 -16.90 0.88
C SER A 306 -6.37 -16.47 -0.32
N ALA A 307 -6.86 -16.73 -1.53
CA ALA A 307 -6.23 -16.26 -2.77
C ALA A 307 -6.06 -14.72 -2.79
N ILE A 308 -6.99 -13.98 -2.18
CA ILE A 308 -6.91 -12.51 -2.10
C ILE A 308 -5.72 -12.09 -1.23
N LYS A 309 -5.54 -12.73 -0.08
CA LYS A 309 -4.41 -12.43 0.82
C LYS A 309 -3.07 -12.79 0.17
N LEU A 310 -3.01 -13.93 -0.53
CA LEU A 310 -1.84 -14.34 -1.30
C LEU A 310 -1.51 -13.36 -2.43
N ASN A 311 -2.51 -12.88 -3.16
CA ASN A 311 -2.33 -11.86 -4.20
C ASN A 311 -1.66 -10.61 -3.62
N SER A 312 -2.17 -10.07 -2.51
CA SER A 312 -1.59 -8.88 -1.88
C SER A 312 -0.18 -9.12 -1.35
N PHE A 313 0.09 -10.30 -0.75
CA PHE A 313 1.43 -10.68 -0.32
C PHE A 313 2.42 -10.70 -1.49
N TRP A 314 2.12 -11.47 -2.54
CA TRP A 314 3.03 -11.61 -3.68
C TRP A 314 3.16 -10.34 -4.51
N LYS A 315 2.12 -9.50 -4.54
CA LYS A 315 2.20 -8.17 -5.13
C LYS A 315 3.24 -7.31 -4.42
N TYR A 316 3.19 -7.23 -3.08
CA TYR A 316 4.18 -6.50 -2.31
C TYR A 316 5.60 -7.02 -2.55
N ILE A 317 5.79 -8.35 -2.49
CA ILE A 317 7.10 -8.97 -2.73
C ILE A 317 7.62 -8.65 -4.14
N SER A 318 6.75 -8.71 -5.14
CA SER A 318 7.11 -8.42 -6.53
C SER A 318 7.50 -6.95 -6.76
N GLU A 319 6.75 -6.01 -6.17
CA GLU A 319 7.00 -4.57 -6.25
C GLU A 319 8.28 -4.15 -5.51
N ASN A 320 8.67 -4.88 -4.46
CA ASN A 320 9.84 -4.58 -3.63
C ASN A 320 11.01 -5.55 -3.86
N TRP A 321 11.02 -6.27 -4.99
CA TRP A 321 12.03 -7.30 -5.26
C TRP A 321 13.40 -6.71 -5.62
N ASN A 322 14.40 -7.00 -4.79
CA ASN A 322 15.81 -6.62 -4.95
C ASN A 322 16.71 -7.69 -4.26
N SER A 323 18.04 -7.55 -4.35
CA SER A 323 18.99 -8.53 -3.79
C SER A 323 18.83 -8.76 -2.29
N SER A 324 18.49 -7.73 -1.51
CA SER A 324 18.26 -7.87 -0.06
C SER A 324 16.96 -8.62 0.23
N THR A 325 15.88 -8.33 -0.51
CA THR A 325 14.61 -9.06 -0.40
C THR A 325 14.79 -10.54 -0.76
N GLU A 326 15.56 -10.83 -1.81
CA GLU A 326 15.88 -12.20 -2.25
C GLU A 326 16.62 -12.99 -1.17
N GLU A 327 17.67 -12.42 -0.57
CA GLU A 327 18.45 -13.07 0.48
C GLU A 327 17.60 -13.38 1.72
N SER A 328 16.78 -12.42 2.16
CA SER A 328 15.85 -12.59 3.28
C SER A 328 14.82 -13.69 3.03
N LEU A 329 14.27 -13.78 1.82
CA LEU A 329 13.25 -14.79 1.50
C LEU A 329 13.86 -16.17 1.27
N LYS A 330 15.04 -16.29 0.65
CA LYS A 330 15.72 -17.59 0.49
C LYS A 330 15.96 -18.30 1.82
N THR A 331 16.28 -17.54 2.86
CA THR A 331 16.61 -18.08 4.18
C THR A 331 15.35 -18.38 5.02
N ARG A 332 14.31 -17.54 4.91
CA ARG A 332 13.11 -17.65 5.78
C ARG A 332 11.92 -18.35 5.12
N LEU A 333 11.75 -18.23 3.81
CA LEU A 333 10.56 -18.72 3.09
C LEU A 333 10.74 -20.18 2.63
N THR A 334 10.66 -21.13 3.58
CA THR A 334 10.87 -22.58 3.31
C THR A 334 9.65 -23.30 2.74
N MET A 335 8.49 -22.63 2.77
CA MET A 335 7.20 -23.13 2.31
C MET A 335 6.59 -22.14 1.33
N LEU A 336 5.98 -22.65 0.27
CA LEU A 336 5.33 -21.86 -0.77
C LEU A 336 3.88 -22.29 -0.99
N PRO A 337 3.03 -21.39 -1.51
CA PRO A 337 1.64 -21.73 -1.76
C PRO A 337 1.53 -22.62 -3.00
N ALA A 338 0.64 -23.59 -2.92
CA ALA A 338 0.28 -24.51 -3.99
C ALA A 338 -1.23 -24.74 -3.98
N MET A 339 -1.79 -25.07 -5.13
CA MET A 339 -3.24 -25.27 -5.28
C MET A 339 -3.54 -26.71 -5.70
N GLU A 340 -4.47 -27.32 -4.97
CA GLU A 340 -5.01 -28.64 -5.30
C GLU A 340 -5.93 -28.58 -6.53
N MET A 341 -6.19 -29.76 -7.12
CA MET A 341 -7.22 -29.92 -8.15
C MET A 341 -8.63 -29.56 -7.67
N SER A 342 -8.88 -29.63 -6.35
CA SER A 342 -10.13 -29.18 -5.72
C SER A 342 -10.31 -27.65 -5.73
N GLY A 343 -9.24 -26.89 -6.04
CA GLY A 343 -9.19 -25.44 -5.89
C GLY A 343 -8.72 -24.97 -4.50
N LYS A 344 -8.52 -25.89 -3.55
CA LYS A 344 -8.05 -25.58 -2.20
C LYS A 344 -6.56 -25.19 -2.20
N LEU A 345 -6.24 -24.11 -1.50
CA LEU A 345 -4.87 -23.63 -1.30
C LEU A 345 -4.21 -24.32 -0.11
N ARG A 346 -2.93 -24.69 -0.27
CA ARG A 346 -2.07 -25.22 0.79
C ARG A 346 -0.67 -24.63 0.71
N VAL A 347 0.06 -24.73 1.82
CA VAL A 347 1.51 -24.49 1.85
C VAL A 347 2.24 -25.83 1.73
N VAL A 348 3.28 -25.86 0.90
CA VAL A 348 4.10 -27.04 0.64
C VAL A 348 5.57 -26.62 0.65
N LYS A 349 6.45 -27.53 1.07
CA LYS A 349 7.90 -27.28 1.09
C LYS A 349 8.41 -26.95 -0.30
N ASN A 350 9.34 -26.01 -0.39
CA ASN A 350 9.92 -25.57 -1.66
C ASN A 350 10.50 -26.74 -2.48
N GLU A 351 11.17 -27.68 -1.83
CA GLU A 351 11.77 -28.86 -2.47
C GLU A 351 10.74 -29.81 -3.11
N GLU A 352 9.49 -29.80 -2.63
CA GLU A 352 8.41 -30.65 -3.15
C GLU A 352 7.64 -29.97 -4.31
N LEU A 353 7.97 -28.72 -4.65
CA LEU A 353 7.26 -27.92 -5.63
C LEU A 353 8.04 -27.69 -6.92
N PHE A 354 7.29 -27.53 -8.00
CA PHE A 354 7.80 -27.28 -9.34
C PHE A 354 7.08 -26.10 -9.99
N ILE A 355 7.78 -25.42 -10.91
CA ILE A 355 7.17 -24.45 -11.80
C ILE A 355 6.48 -25.22 -12.95
N PRO A 356 5.17 -25.01 -13.19
CA PRO A 356 4.40 -25.69 -14.22
C PRO A 356 4.62 -25.05 -15.60
N ASP A 357 5.82 -25.19 -16.16
CA ASP A 357 6.17 -24.65 -17.48
C ASP A 357 5.63 -25.49 -18.65
N ASP A 358 5.23 -26.75 -18.40
CA ASP A 358 4.51 -27.60 -19.35
C ASP A 358 3.12 -27.93 -18.79
N LEU A 359 2.07 -27.45 -19.48
CA LEU A 359 0.68 -27.62 -19.05
C LEU A 359 0.20 -29.08 -19.15
N LEU A 360 0.69 -29.85 -20.12
CA LEU A 360 0.34 -31.26 -20.26
C LEU A 360 0.92 -32.06 -19.11
N LEU A 361 2.19 -31.84 -18.78
CA LEU A 361 2.83 -32.47 -17.62
C LEU A 361 2.17 -32.02 -16.32
N LYS A 362 1.84 -30.73 -16.18
CA LYS A 362 1.09 -30.20 -15.03
C LYS A 362 -0.21 -30.98 -14.84
N MET A 363 -1.02 -31.10 -15.89
CA MET A 363 -2.30 -31.81 -15.82
C MET A 363 -2.14 -33.30 -15.55
N ALA A 364 -1.16 -33.95 -16.16
CA ALA A 364 -0.91 -35.37 -15.98
C ALA A 364 -0.47 -35.70 -14.54
N PHE A 365 0.57 -35.01 -14.03
CA PHE A 365 1.08 -35.26 -12.68
C PHE A 365 0.10 -34.84 -11.58
N SER A 366 -0.71 -33.79 -11.80
CA SER A 366 -1.72 -33.37 -10.83
C SER A 366 -2.83 -34.39 -10.63
N LYS A 367 -3.08 -35.28 -11.62
CA LYS A 367 -4.10 -36.35 -11.50
C LYS A 367 -3.63 -37.54 -10.66
N VAL A 368 -2.33 -37.82 -10.66
CA VAL A 368 -1.76 -39.00 -9.96
C VAL A 368 -1.17 -38.65 -8.59
N SER A 369 -0.90 -37.37 -8.34
CA SER A 369 -0.36 -36.92 -7.07
C SER A 369 -1.45 -36.68 -6.03
N GLU A 370 -1.22 -37.16 -4.81
CA GLU A 370 -2.09 -36.91 -3.64
C GLU A 370 -1.94 -35.47 -3.10
N LYS A 371 -0.77 -34.85 -3.32
CA LYS A 371 -0.44 -33.49 -2.88
C LYS A 371 -0.25 -32.55 -4.08
N PRO A 372 -0.48 -31.24 -3.93
CA PRO A 372 -0.20 -30.29 -5.00
C PRO A 372 1.31 -30.20 -5.24
N LEU A 373 1.72 -30.34 -6.51
CA LEU A 373 3.12 -30.36 -6.95
C LEU A 373 3.62 -29.04 -7.51
N PHE A 374 2.72 -28.08 -7.74
CA PHE A 374 3.04 -26.87 -8.49
C PHE A 374 2.83 -25.63 -7.65
N VAL A 375 3.79 -24.72 -7.71
CA VAL A 375 3.66 -23.39 -7.10
C VAL A 375 2.42 -22.68 -7.63
N TRP A 376 1.73 -21.98 -6.74
CA TRP A 376 0.53 -21.23 -7.07
C TRP A 376 0.89 -19.93 -7.79
N PHE A 377 0.02 -19.54 -8.74
CA PHE A 377 0.09 -18.25 -9.42
C PHE A 377 -1.26 -17.52 -9.30
N PRO A 378 -1.24 -16.18 -9.23
CA PRO A 378 -2.44 -15.36 -9.17
C PRO A 378 -3.27 -15.51 -10.45
N GLN A 379 -4.58 -15.74 -10.37
CA GLN A 379 -5.40 -16.00 -11.57
C GLN A 379 -5.54 -14.78 -12.51
N ASN A 380 -5.30 -13.57 -12.02
CA ASN A 380 -5.49 -12.32 -12.76
C ASN A 380 -4.20 -11.48 -12.75
N GLY A 381 -3.48 -11.42 -13.87
CA GLY A 381 -2.40 -10.43 -14.09
C GLY A 381 -1.17 -10.99 -14.79
N LEU A 382 -1.20 -11.11 -16.12
CA LEU A 382 -0.11 -11.62 -16.98
C LEU A 382 1.28 -11.03 -16.65
N SER A 383 1.37 -9.74 -16.29
CA SER A 383 2.63 -9.09 -15.90
C SER A 383 3.15 -9.49 -14.51
N ALA A 384 2.27 -9.85 -13.58
CA ALA A 384 2.67 -10.38 -12.27
C ALA A 384 3.23 -11.80 -12.39
N PHE A 385 2.79 -12.59 -13.39
CA PHE A 385 3.30 -13.94 -13.61
C PHE A 385 4.78 -13.96 -13.98
N SER A 386 5.25 -13.07 -14.86
CA SER A 386 6.66 -13.08 -15.27
C SER A 386 7.60 -12.72 -14.12
N ARG A 387 7.26 -11.70 -13.33
CA ARG A 387 8.06 -11.35 -12.14
C ARG A 387 8.03 -12.45 -11.09
N LEU A 388 6.86 -13.04 -10.83
CA LEU A 388 6.71 -14.11 -9.85
C LEU A 388 7.43 -15.39 -10.29
N TYR A 389 7.46 -15.67 -11.60
CA TYR A 389 8.24 -16.77 -12.16
C TYR A 389 9.73 -16.64 -11.83
N GLU A 390 10.31 -15.46 -12.08
CA GLU A 390 11.71 -15.17 -11.74
C GLU A 390 11.97 -15.28 -10.23
N ILE A 391 11.02 -14.81 -9.42
CA ILE A 391 11.09 -14.96 -7.96
C ILE A 391 11.15 -16.44 -7.58
N TYR A 392 10.24 -17.28 -8.08
CA TYR A 392 10.28 -18.71 -7.77
C TYR A 392 11.56 -19.39 -8.27
N ARG A 393 12.09 -19.00 -9.44
CA ARG A 393 13.41 -19.48 -9.91
C ARG A 393 14.52 -19.11 -8.94
N SER A 394 14.54 -17.86 -8.48
CA SER A 394 15.53 -17.39 -7.51
C SER A 394 15.44 -18.15 -6.18
N LEU A 395 14.23 -18.51 -5.73
CA LEU A 395 13.99 -19.31 -4.52
C LEU A 395 14.34 -20.80 -4.69
N GLY A 396 14.90 -21.21 -5.84
CA GLY A 396 15.38 -22.57 -6.10
C GLY A 396 14.31 -23.52 -6.65
N ILE A 397 13.13 -23.02 -7.02
CA ILE A 397 12.08 -23.85 -7.60
C ILE A 397 12.42 -24.18 -9.05
N ARG A 398 12.47 -25.48 -9.36
CA ARG A 398 12.84 -26.00 -10.68
C ARG A 398 11.61 -26.12 -11.59
N LYS A 399 11.82 -26.06 -12.90
CA LYS A 399 10.76 -26.32 -13.88
C LYS A 399 10.41 -27.80 -13.90
N ILE A 400 9.16 -28.15 -14.21
CA ILE A 400 8.78 -29.56 -14.31
C ILE A 400 9.49 -30.23 -15.49
N SER A 401 9.66 -29.52 -16.61
CA SER A 401 10.39 -30.02 -17.79
C SER A 401 11.87 -30.35 -17.52
N GLU A 402 12.50 -29.67 -16.55
CA GLU A 402 13.92 -29.86 -16.19
C GLU A 402 14.16 -31.10 -15.34
N VAL A 403 13.13 -31.59 -14.63
CA VAL A 403 13.29 -32.64 -13.60
C VAL A 403 12.69 -33.98 -13.99
N VAL A 404 11.81 -34.01 -14.99
CA VAL A 404 11.18 -35.25 -15.44
C VAL A 404 12.13 -36.03 -16.35
N GLU A 405 12.18 -37.33 -16.14
CA GLU A 405 12.80 -38.26 -17.10
C GLU A 405 11.71 -38.84 -17.96
N PHE A 406 12.00 -39.13 -19.22
CA PHE A 406 11.04 -39.79 -20.11
C PHE A 406 11.62 -41.01 -20.79
N SER A 407 10.73 -41.93 -21.13
CA SER A 407 11.02 -43.09 -21.98
C SER A 407 9.89 -43.25 -22.99
N VAL A 408 10.21 -43.80 -24.16
CA VAL A 408 9.24 -44.06 -25.21
C VAL A 408 9.22 -45.54 -25.51
N ASN A 409 8.04 -46.15 -25.45
CA ASN A 409 7.86 -47.58 -25.71
C ASN A 409 7.27 -47.80 -27.11
N CYS A 410 7.99 -47.35 -28.13
CA CYS A 410 7.61 -47.51 -29.53
C CYS A 410 8.80 -47.98 -30.36
N LYS A 411 8.51 -48.69 -31.45
CA LYS A 411 9.53 -49.00 -32.46
C LYS A 411 9.69 -47.79 -33.39
N PHE A 412 10.94 -47.43 -33.63
CA PHE A 412 11.29 -46.29 -34.47
C PHE A 412 12.13 -46.73 -35.66
N GLU A 413 11.82 -46.16 -36.81
CA GLU A 413 12.60 -46.32 -38.04
C GLU A 413 13.24 -44.98 -38.40
N LYS A 414 14.50 -45.00 -38.82
CA LYS A 414 15.17 -43.79 -39.29
C LYS A 414 14.48 -43.32 -40.57
N LEU A 415 14.12 -42.03 -40.64
CA LEU A 415 13.52 -41.43 -41.84
C LEU A 415 14.64 -41.10 -42.85
N GLU A 416 14.36 -41.33 -44.13
CA GLU A 416 15.30 -41.01 -45.21
C GLU A 416 15.31 -39.50 -45.53
N SER A 417 16.39 -39.02 -46.15
CA SER A 417 16.60 -37.59 -46.40
C SER A 417 15.53 -36.95 -47.30
N GLU A 418 14.91 -37.74 -48.19
CA GLU A 418 13.83 -37.26 -49.08
C GLU A 418 12.51 -37.06 -48.32
N GLU A 419 12.35 -37.68 -47.14
CA GLU A 419 11.21 -37.53 -46.24
C GLU A 419 11.48 -36.50 -45.12
N SER A 420 12.55 -35.70 -45.20
CA SER A 420 12.90 -34.72 -44.17
C SER A 420 12.20 -33.37 -44.39
N LEU A 421 11.40 -32.92 -43.41
CA LEU A 421 10.87 -31.54 -43.32
C LEU A 421 11.98 -30.53 -43.02
N ILE A 422 13.14 -31.01 -42.57
CA ILE A 422 14.34 -30.20 -42.42
C ILE A 422 14.97 -30.08 -43.80
N GLY A 423 14.29 -29.32 -44.65
CA GLY A 423 14.71 -28.99 -46.01
C GLY A 423 15.13 -27.52 -46.14
N ARG A 424 15.50 -27.14 -47.36
CA ARG A 424 15.98 -25.79 -47.72
C ARG A 424 15.09 -24.68 -47.17
N SER A 425 13.78 -24.77 -47.39
CA SER A 425 12.80 -23.77 -46.92
C SER A 425 12.80 -23.57 -45.40
N LEU A 426 12.90 -24.65 -44.61
CA LEU A 426 12.93 -24.52 -43.14
C LEU A 426 14.24 -23.87 -42.67
N ILE A 427 15.37 -24.26 -43.26
CA ILE A 427 16.67 -23.68 -42.94
C ILE A 427 16.70 -22.19 -43.34
N LYS A 428 16.11 -21.83 -44.48
CA LYS A 428 15.93 -20.44 -44.91
C LYS A 428 15.15 -19.62 -43.88
N VAL A 429 14.03 -20.15 -43.37
CA VAL A 429 13.24 -19.52 -42.32
C VAL A 429 14.05 -19.31 -41.04
N VAL A 430 14.76 -20.35 -40.60
CA VAL A 430 15.60 -20.30 -39.39
C VAL A 430 16.70 -19.25 -39.54
N LEU A 431 17.47 -19.27 -40.62
CA LEU A 431 18.55 -18.31 -40.85
C LEU A 431 18.04 -16.88 -40.96
N SER A 432 16.96 -16.66 -41.71
CA SER A 432 16.33 -15.34 -41.84
C SER A 432 15.88 -14.80 -40.48
N PHE A 433 15.27 -15.65 -39.64
CA PHE A 433 14.92 -15.29 -38.27
C PHE A 433 16.15 -14.93 -37.44
N LEU A 434 17.17 -15.80 -37.41
CA LEU A 434 18.38 -15.60 -36.61
C LEU A 434 19.22 -14.39 -37.07
N SER A 435 19.10 -14.00 -38.35
CA SER A 435 19.78 -12.83 -38.91
C SER A 435 19.06 -11.51 -38.60
N ASN A 436 17.88 -11.55 -37.98
CA ASN A 436 17.14 -10.37 -37.56
C ASN A 436 18.04 -9.46 -36.69
N PRO A 437 18.20 -8.17 -37.01
CA PRO A 437 19.06 -7.26 -36.25
C PRO A 437 18.72 -7.15 -34.76
N LEU A 438 17.50 -7.49 -34.36
CA LEU A 438 17.07 -7.53 -32.96
C LEU A 438 17.62 -8.77 -32.21
N ILE A 439 18.02 -9.79 -32.94
CA ILE A 439 18.66 -11.01 -32.44
C ILE A 439 20.15 -10.86 -32.69
N ILE A 440 20.89 -10.43 -31.67
CA ILE A 440 22.34 -10.22 -31.76
C ILE A 440 23.04 -11.59 -31.87
N MET A 441 23.10 -12.16 -33.07
CA MET A 441 23.72 -13.46 -33.34
C MET A 441 24.72 -13.38 -34.51
N PRO A 442 26.03 -13.58 -34.25
CA PRO A 442 27.07 -13.58 -35.29
C PRO A 442 26.82 -14.65 -36.38
N VAL A 443 27.25 -14.37 -37.61
CA VAL A 443 27.10 -15.27 -38.78
C VAL A 443 27.54 -16.71 -38.48
N VAL A 444 28.72 -16.87 -37.88
CA VAL A 444 29.29 -18.18 -37.52
C VAL A 444 28.35 -18.95 -36.60
N GLU A 445 27.75 -18.27 -35.62
CA GLU A 445 26.83 -18.90 -34.67
C GLU A 445 25.50 -19.27 -35.35
N ARG A 446 24.97 -18.42 -36.24
CA ARG A 446 23.75 -18.75 -37.03
C ARG A 446 23.94 -19.99 -37.88
N HIS A 447 25.06 -20.04 -38.62
CA HIS A 447 25.40 -21.21 -39.44
C HIS A 447 25.60 -22.46 -38.58
N ARG A 448 26.19 -22.33 -37.39
CA ARG A 448 26.31 -23.45 -36.45
C ARG A 448 24.95 -23.96 -36.00
N ARG A 449 23.98 -23.08 -35.70
CA ARG A 449 22.60 -23.48 -35.35
C ARG A 449 21.91 -24.18 -36.53
N ALA A 450 22.00 -23.61 -37.73
CA ALA A 450 21.43 -24.21 -38.93
C ALA A 450 22.04 -25.59 -39.24
N LYS A 451 23.37 -25.73 -39.13
CA LYS A 451 24.07 -27.01 -39.29
C LYS A 451 23.62 -28.03 -38.24
N SER A 452 23.51 -27.63 -36.98
CA SER A 452 23.02 -28.53 -35.92
C SER A 452 21.62 -29.06 -36.19
N LEU A 453 20.77 -28.27 -36.86
CA LEU A 453 19.43 -28.68 -37.26
C LEU A 453 19.47 -29.70 -38.41
N LEU A 454 20.37 -29.51 -39.39
CA LEU A 454 20.60 -30.48 -40.47
C LEU A 454 21.15 -31.83 -39.96
N ASP A 455 21.93 -31.80 -38.88
CA ASP A 455 22.55 -32.99 -38.29
C ASP A 455 21.59 -33.79 -37.37
N ILE A 456 20.36 -33.30 -37.14
CA ILE A 456 19.38 -34.00 -36.29
C ILE A 456 18.98 -35.33 -36.93
N SER A 457 19.01 -36.39 -36.13
CA SER A 457 18.51 -37.70 -36.57
C SER A 457 16.99 -37.78 -36.45
N LEU A 458 16.32 -37.92 -37.60
CA LEU A 458 14.86 -38.08 -37.68
C LEU A 458 14.44 -39.55 -37.58
N PHE A 459 13.48 -39.82 -36.71
CA PHE A 459 12.91 -41.15 -36.51
C PHE A 459 11.38 -41.10 -36.55
N GLY A 460 10.77 -42.02 -37.29
CA GLY A 460 9.33 -42.12 -37.43
C GLY A 460 8.76 -43.41 -36.82
N THR A 461 7.55 -43.33 -36.27
CA THR A 461 6.72 -44.48 -35.85
C THR A 461 5.36 -44.42 -36.52
N GLU A 462 4.82 -45.57 -36.95
CA GLU A 462 3.43 -45.70 -37.40
C GLU A 462 2.44 -45.86 -36.22
N GLU A 463 2.94 -46.23 -35.04
CA GLU A 463 2.14 -46.40 -33.83
C GLU A 463 1.96 -45.08 -33.06
N PRO A 464 0.83 -44.89 -32.34
CA PRO A 464 0.65 -43.75 -31.45
C PRO A 464 1.78 -43.66 -30.42
N MET A 465 2.55 -42.58 -30.46
CA MET A 465 3.68 -42.40 -29.55
C MET A 465 3.20 -42.05 -28.13
N ILE A 466 3.31 -43.03 -27.22
CA ILE A 466 3.04 -42.86 -25.79
C ILE A 466 4.38 -42.65 -25.08
N VAL A 467 4.53 -41.49 -24.45
CA VAL A 467 5.73 -41.12 -23.71
C VAL A 467 5.44 -41.30 -22.22
N SER A 468 6.19 -42.17 -21.57
CA SER A 468 6.13 -42.36 -20.12
C SER A 468 7.09 -41.38 -19.44
N TYR A 469 6.54 -40.43 -18.71
CA TYR A 469 7.28 -39.48 -17.89
C TYR A 469 7.35 -39.98 -16.46
N SER A 470 8.53 -39.88 -15.85
CA SER A 470 8.75 -40.22 -14.46
C SER A 470 9.32 -39.03 -13.69
N LEU A 471 8.73 -38.76 -12.53
CA LEU A 471 9.12 -37.71 -11.60
C LEU A 471 9.49 -38.37 -10.27
N VAL A 472 10.71 -38.13 -9.80
CA VAL A 472 11.14 -38.57 -8.47
C VAL A 472 10.95 -37.40 -7.49
N LEU A 473 10.02 -37.56 -6.56
CA LEU A 473 9.79 -36.57 -5.51
C LEU A 473 10.96 -36.59 -4.51
N PRO A 474 11.45 -35.43 -4.02
CA PRO A 474 12.57 -35.42 -3.08
C PRO A 474 12.23 -36.04 -1.72
N SER A 475 11.00 -35.86 -1.24
CA SER A 475 10.54 -36.37 0.05
C SER A 475 9.01 -36.58 0.08
N PRO A 476 8.50 -37.81 0.31
CA PRO A 476 9.24 -39.07 0.27
C PRO A 476 9.82 -39.33 -1.13
N LYS A 477 10.85 -40.17 -1.26
CA LYS A 477 11.44 -40.61 -2.55
C LYS A 477 10.50 -41.50 -3.37
N LYS A 478 9.25 -41.06 -3.55
CA LYS A 478 8.20 -41.70 -4.35
C LYS A 478 8.42 -41.32 -5.81
N ARG A 479 8.38 -42.32 -6.69
CA ARG A 479 8.36 -42.10 -8.13
C ARG A 479 6.91 -41.99 -8.59
N LEU A 480 6.55 -40.89 -9.23
CA LEU A 480 5.31 -40.74 -9.96
C LEU A 480 5.58 -41.07 -11.43
N GLN A 481 4.67 -41.78 -12.07
CA GLN A 481 4.72 -42.06 -13.50
C GLN A 481 3.40 -41.65 -14.15
N VAL A 482 3.51 -41.03 -15.33
CA VAL A 482 2.37 -40.62 -16.14
C VAL A 482 2.67 -40.90 -17.60
N GLU A 483 1.64 -41.30 -18.34
CA GLU A 483 1.74 -41.52 -19.77
C GLU A 483 1.05 -40.38 -20.51
N VAL A 484 1.76 -39.79 -21.47
CA VAL A 484 1.27 -38.69 -22.30
C VAL A 484 1.46 -39.08 -23.75
N ARG A 485 0.38 -39.02 -24.52
CA ARG A 485 0.45 -39.18 -25.97
C ARG A 485 1.10 -37.93 -26.59
N LYS A 486 2.11 -38.13 -27.42
CA LYS A 486 2.74 -37.07 -28.20
C LYS A 486 2.78 -37.44 -29.67
N LYS A 487 2.83 -36.43 -30.55
CA LYS A 487 3.02 -36.62 -32.00
C LYS A 487 4.44 -36.28 -32.47
N VAL A 488 5.10 -35.40 -31.72
CA VAL A 488 6.50 -35.01 -31.91
C VAL A 488 7.17 -34.98 -30.56
N LEU A 489 8.39 -35.51 -30.48
CA LEU A 489 9.23 -35.48 -29.29
C LEU A 489 10.66 -35.11 -29.68
N TRP A 490 11.16 -34.03 -29.10
CA TRP A 490 12.56 -33.65 -29.18
C TRP A 490 13.34 -34.26 -28.02
N ASP A 491 14.30 -35.14 -28.33
CA ASP A 491 15.26 -35.66 -27.37
C ASP A 491 16.59 -34.95 -27.54
N ASN A 492 16.78 -33.89 -26.74
CA ASN A 492 18.02 -33.11 -26.71
C ASN A 492 19.24 -33.94 -26.28
N LYS A 493 19.09 -34.97 -25.44
CA LYS A 493 20.24 -35.78 -24.99
C LYS A 493 20.79 -36.63 -26.13
N SER A 494 19.89 -37.18 -26.93
CA SER A 494 20.24 -38.05 -28.06
C SER A 494 20.38 -37.30 -29.39
N GLN A 495 20.02 -36.01 -29.44
CA GLN A 495 19.86 -35.21 -30.66
C GLN A 495 18.94 -35.89 -31.69
N ARG A 496 17.80 -36.42 -31.21
CA ARG A 496 16.82 -37.16 -32.02
C ARG A 496 15.48 -36.46 -32.02
N LEU A 497 14.86 -36.36 -33.20
CA LEU A 497 13.48 -35.93 -33.34
C LEU A 497 12.62 -37.15 -33.68
N LEU A 498 11.69 -37.47 -32.79
CA LEU A 498 10.78 -38.61 -32.93
C LEU A 498 9.42 -38.13 -33.42
N LEU A 499 8.88 -38.78 -34.46
CA LEU A 499 7.71 -38.33 -35.21
C LEU A 499 6.67 -39.44 -35.39
N HIS A 500 5.38 -39.07 -35.31
CA HIS A 500 4.27 -39.93 -35.69
C HIS A 500 4.02 -39.83 -37.21
N LYS A 501 4.37 -40.89 -37.97
CA LYS A 501 4.33 -40.92 -39.45
C LYS A 501 2.94 -40.67 -40.06
N PRO A 502 1.81 -41.12 -39.48
CA PRO A 502 0.49 -40.79 -40.02
C PRO A 502 0.18 -39.29 -39.92
N SER A 503 0.43 -38.67 -38.77
CA SER A 503 0.26 -37.21 -38.57
C SER A 503 1.15 -36.40 -39.50
N TRP A 504 2.34 -36.93 -39.80
CA TRP A 504 3.25 -36.37 -40.79
C TRP A 504 2.64 -36.35 -42.19
N LYS A 505 2.11 -37.49 -42.66
CA LYS A 505 1.52 -37.66 -43.99
C LYS A 505 0.25 -36.81 -44.17
N GLU A 506 -0.50 -36.59 -43.10
CA GLU A 506 -1.66 -35.67 -43.10
C GLU A 506 -1.27 -34.19 -43.24
N GLY A 507 0.03 -33.88 -43.08
CA GLY A 507 0.63 -32.59 -43.40
C GLY A 507 0.04 -31.42 -42.61
N HIS A 508 -0.09 -30.28 -43.28
CA HIS A 508 -0.55 -28.98 -42.74
C HIS A 508 -1.94 -28.97 -42.07
N LYS A 509 -2.62 -30.12 -41.98
CA LYS A 509 -3.94 -30.28 -41.36
C LYS A 509 -3.89 -30.70 -39.90
N ASP A 510 -2.79 -31.30 -39.43
CA ASP A 510 -2.64 -31.71 -38.03
C ASP A 510 -2.02 -30.59 -37.19
N ILE A 511 -2.87 -29.70 -36.65
CA ILE A 511 -2.45 -28.52 -35.86
C ILE A 511 -1.60 -28.91 -34.64
N GLU A 512 -1.91 -30.04 -34.00
CA GLU A 512 -1.16 -30.52 -32.84
C GLU A 512 0.25 -30.96 -33.27
N PHE A 513 0.36 -31.69 -34.38
CA PHE A 513 1.65 -32.05 -34.96
C PHE A 513 2.46 -30.79 -35.32
N ILE A 514 1.88 -29.85 -36.06
CA ILE A 514 2.54 -28.61 -36.50
C ILE A 514 3.05 -27.80 -35.31
N THR A 515 2.24 -27.66 -34.27
CA THR A 515 2.60 -26.90 -33.06
C THR A 515 3.74 -27.57 -32.31
N ASN A 516 3.69 -28.91 -32.13
CA ASN A 516 4.74 -29.65 -31.44
C ASN A 516 6.04 -29.72 -32.26
N PHE A 517 5.94 -29.83 -33.58
CA PHE A 517 7.09 -29.79 -34.50
C PHE A 517 7.78 -28.42 -34.46
N ALA A 518 7.02 -27.34 -34.65
CA ALA A 518 7.57 -26.00 -34.61
C ALA A 518 8.25 -25.68 -33.28
N ARG A 519 7.65 -26.11 -32.15
CA ARG A 519 8.25 -26.00 -30.81
C ARG A 519 9.56 -26.78 -30.72
N ALA A 520 9.56 -28.06 -31.10
CA ALA A 520 10.74 -28.92 -31.07
C ALA A 520 11.91 -28.35 -31.89
N ILE A 521 11.64 -27.87 -33.11
CA ILE A 521 12.66 -27.25 -33.97
C ILE A 521 13.17 -25.95 -33.33
N SER A 522 12.27 -25.12 -32.80
CA SER A 522 12.67 -23.86 -32.15
C SER A 522 13.57 -24.10 -30.94
N GLU A 523 13.24 -25.09 -30.11
CA GLU A 523 14.06 -25.50 -28.95
C GLU A 523 15.41 -26.10 -29.37
N ALA A 524 15.46 -26.85 -30.48
CA ALA A 524 16.70 -27.40 -31.02
C ALA A 524 17.63 -26.31 -31.57
N VAL A 525 17.08 -25.29 -32.24
CA VAL A 525 17.84 -24.16 -32.81
C VAL A 525 18.29 -23.17 -31.72
N LEU A 526 17.44 -22.92 -30.72
CA LEU A 526 17.65 -21.91 -29.68
C LEU A 526 17.73 -22.51 -28.26
N PRO A 527 18.61 -23.50 -27.99
CA PRO A 527 18.77 -24.05 -26.67
C PRO A 527 19.30 -22.98 -25.72
N ASN A 528 18.69 -22.90 -24.53
CA ASN A 528 18.98 -21.92 -23.48
C ASN A 528 18.69 -20.46 -23.84
N SER A 529 17.93 -20.19 -24.92
CA SER A 529 17.43 -18.85 -25.24
C SER A 529 16.19 -18.47 -24.41
N THR A 530 15.80 -17.21 -24.45
CA THR A 530 14.57 -16.74 -23.78
C THR A 530 13.33 -17.35 -24.41
N THR A 531 12.29 -17.58 -23.60
CA THR A 531 11.00 -18.13 -24.06
C THR A 531 10.41 -17.31 -25.20
N ASP A 532 10.52 -15.98 -25.15
CA ASP A 532 9.99 -15.07 -26.18
C ASP A 532 10.63 -15.30 -27.56
N LEU A 533 11.93 -15.59 -27.60
CA LEU A 533 12.64 -15.89 -28.85
C LEU A 533 12.20 -17.25 -29.42
N VAL A 534 12.09 -18.26 -28.55
CA VAL A 534 11.62 -19.61 -28.94
C VAL A 534 10.18 -19.54 -29.47
N ASP A 535 9.30 -18.80 -28.80
CA ASP A 535 7.90 -18.64 -29.21
C ASP A 535 7.76 -17.85 -30.52
N SER A 536 8.62 -16.85 -30.73
CA SER A 536 8.66 -16.07 -31.98
C SER A 536 9.06 -16.94 -33.17
N LEU A 537 10.14 -17.73 -33.04
CA LEU A 537 10.55 -18.69 -34.08
C LEU A 537 9.46 -19.75 -34.31
N CYS A 538 8.88 -20.28 -33.24
CA CYS A 538 7.80 -21.27 -33.31
C CYS A 538 6.61 -20.73 -34.11
N LYS A 539 6.22 -19.47 -33.90
CA LYS A 539 5.15 -18.81 -34.66
C LYS A 539 5.45 -18.78 -36.16
N ILE A 540 6.67 -18.40 -36.55
CA ILE A 540 7.05 -18.30 -37.96
C ILE A 540 7.10 -19.69 -38.62
N ILE A 541 7.65 -20.69 -37.93
CA ILE A 541 7.65 -22.07 -38.43
C ILE A 541 6.22 -22.58 -38.61
N LYS A 542 5.30 -22.32 -37.66
CA LYS A 542 3.88 -22.67 -37.81
C LYS A 542 3.23 -22.00 -39.01
N MET A 543 3.53 -20.72 -39.28
CA MET A 543 3.04 -20.03 -40.48
C MET A 543 3.60 -20.65 -41.75
N SER A 544 4.86 -21.10 -41.73
CA SER A 544 5.51 -21.78 -42.86
C SER A 544 4.81 -23.09 -43.24
N PHE A 545 4.25 -23.81 -42.26
CA PHE A 545 3.36 -24.94 -42.56
C PHE A 545 2.10 -24.49 -43.33
N ALA A 546 1.48 -23.35 -43.02
CA ALA A 546 0.29 -22.93 -43.80
C ALA A 546 0.57 -22.78 -45.31
N PHE A 547 1.82 -22.54 -45.69
CA PHE A 547 2.30 -22.32 -47.06
C PHE A 547 2.99 -23.53 -47.70
N GLY A 548 2.87 -24.73 -47.12
CA GLY A 548 3.46 -25.89 -47.79
C GLY A 548 4.99 -25.97 -47.75
N PHE A 549 5.68 -25.05 -47.05
CA PHE A 549 7.12 -24.81 -47.23
C PHE A 549 7.55 -24.58 -48.68
N LYS A 550 6.67 -24.07 -49.56
CA LYS A 550 7.05 -23.72 -50.94
C LYS A 550 7.93 -22.47 -50.95
N GLU A 551 9.05 -22.48 -51.67
CA GLU A 551 10.05 -21.40 -51.61
C GLU A 551 9.46 -20.00 -51.91
N ASP A 552 8.71 -19.83 -52.99
CA ASP A 552 8.11 -18.54 -53.36
C ASP A 552 7.14 -17.99 -52.29
N GLU A 553 6.39 -18.89 -51.63
CA GLU A 553 5.45 -18.53 -50.56
C GLU A 553 6.20 -18.20 -49.25
N ILE A 554 7.31 -18.88 -48.98
CA ILE A 554 8.19 -18.59 -47.84
C ILE A 554 8.87 -17.24 -48.01
N ASP A 555 9.32 -16.88 -49.21
CA ASP A 555 9.92 -15.56 -49.46
C ASP A 555 8.93 -14.43 -49.20
N SER A 556 7.69 -14.63 -49.66
CA SER A 556 6.58 -13.72 -49.35
C SER A 556 6.33 -13.63 -47.84
N LEU A 557 6.33 -14.75 -47.12
CA LEU A 557 6.17 -14.79 -45.67
C LEU A 557 7.29 -14.02 -44.96
N LEU A 558 8.55 -14.25 -45.31
CA LEU A 558 9.71 -13.60 -44.68
C LEU A 558 9.61 -12.07 -44.83
N VAL A 559 9.30 -11.58 -46.03
CA VAL A 559 9.06 -10.15 -46.28
C VAL A 559 7.93 -9.62 -45.39
N THR A 560 6.81 -10.33 -45.28
CA THR A 560 5.68 -9.89 -44.43
C THR A 560 6.01 -9.90 -42.93
N GLN A 561 6.95 -10.73 -42.49
CA GLN A 561 7.44 -10.77 -41.11
C GLN A 561 8.63 -9.82 -40.87
N ASN A 562 9.00 -9.01 -41.87
CA ASN A 562 10.17 -8.13 -41.85
C ASN A 562 11.47 -8.90 -41.52
N LEU A 563 11.63 -10.07 -42.16
CA LEU A 563 12.81 -10.92 -42.11
C LEU A 563 13.45 -10.97 -43.48
N GLU A 564 14.77 -11.00 -43.50
CA GLU A 564 15.56 -11.06 -44.73
C GLU A 564 16.68 -12.07 -44.52
N LEU A 565 17.11 -12.74 -45.58
CA LEU A 565 18.25 -13.64 -45.54
C LEU A 565 19.52 -12.86 -45.92
N SER A 566 20.55 -12.90 -45.08
CA SER A 566 21.80 -12.20 -45.41
C SER A 566 22.57 -12.91 -46.53
N ALA A 567 23.44 -12.18 -47.24
CA ALA A 567 24.24 -12.74 -48.32
C ALA A 567 25.16 -13.91 -47.88
N ASP A 568 25.65 -13.89 -46.63
CA ASP A 568 26.44 -14.99 -46.08
C ASP A 568 25.58 -16.22 -45.76
N ASP A 569 24.35 -16.00 -45.26
CA ASP A 569 23.41 -17.07 -44.95
C ASP A 569 22.86 -17.73 -46.25
N GLU A 570 22.67 -16.96 -47.33
CA GLU A 570 22.29 -17.48 -48.65
C GLU A 570 23.38 -18.41 -49.21
N ARG A 571 24.66 -18.02 -49.10
CA ARG A 571 25.79 -18.87 -49.52
C ARG A 571 25.83 -20.18 -48.72
N PHE A 572 25.58 -20.12 -47.41
CA PHE A 572 25.50 -21.32 -46.58
C PHE A 572 24.34 -22.22 -47.04
N LEU A 573 23.17 -21.64 -47.30
CA LEU A 573 21.98 -22.36 -47.74
C LEU A 573 22.22 -23.06 -49.09
N ASP A 574 22.87 -22.39 -50.04
CA ASP A 574 23.24 -22.96 -51.34
C ASP A 574 24.29 -24.06 -51.24
N CYS A 575 25.22 -23.97 -50.28
CA CYS A 575 26.18 -25.05 -50.03
C CYS A 575 25.51 -26.29 -49.42
N ALA A 576 24.54 -26.09 -48.53
CA ALA A 576 23.80 -27.18 -47.89
C ALA A 576 22.79 -27.84 -48.84
N PHE A 577 22.21 -27.06 -49.75
CA PHE A 577 21.21 -27.50 -50.72
C PHE A 577 21.58 -27.03 -52.13
N PRO A 578 22.60 -27.64 -52.75
CA PRO A 578 23.07 -27.22 -54.07
C PRO A 578 21.96 -27.41 -55.12
N PRO A 579 21.69 -26.40 -55.96
CA PRO A 579 20.80 -26.56 -57.10
C PRO A 579 21.35 -27.69 -58.00
N PHE A 580 20.49 -28.62 -58.39
CA PHE A 580 20.89 -29.93 -58.93
C PHE A 580 22.07 -29.90 -59.93
N LYS A 581 23.06 -30.78 -59.64
CA LYS A 581 24.33 -31.11 -60.33
C LYS A 581 25.49 -30.13 -60.18
N SER A 582 26.22 -30.22 -59.07
CA SER A 582 27.69 -30.29 -59.13
C SER A 582 28.25 -31.10 -57.94
N SER A 583 29.43 -31.67 -58.12
CA SER A 583 29.91 -32.87 -57.43
C SER A 583 30.11 -32.76 -55.91
N LEU A 584 29.98 -33.90 -55.22
CA LEU A 584 30.22 -34.14 -53.78
C LEU A 584 31.58 -33.64 -53.23
N VAL A 585 32.54 -33.30 -54.09
CA VAL A 585 33.92 -32.93 -53.70
C VAL A 585 34.01 -31.53 -53.07
N SER A 586 33.06 -30.64 -53.34
CA SER A 586 33.12 -29.23 -52.89
C SER A 586 32.66 -29.00 -51.44
N ILE A 587 31.84 -29.91 -50.88
CA ILE A 587 31.18 -29.73 -49.58
C ILE A 587 32.15 -30.05 -48.41
N GLU A 588 32.93 -31.12 -48.49
CA GLU A 588 33.94 -31.47 -47.47
C GLU A 588 35.06 -30.42 -47.34
N LEU A 589 35.43 -29.78 -48.44
CA LEU A 589 36.55 -28.82 -48.50
C LEU A 589 36.19 -27.43 -47.94
N LEU A 590 34.89 -27.08 -47.92
CA LEU A 590 34.39 -25.85 -47.31
C LEU A 590 34.01 -26.04 -45.84
N LEU A 591 33.45 -27.21 -45.47
CA LEU A 591 33.12 -27.52 -44.08
C LEU A 591 34.36 -27.73 -43.20
N SER A 592 35.45 -28.27 -43.74
CA SER A 592 36.75 -28.41 -43.03
C SER A 592 37.44 -27.07 -42.75
N ARG A 593 37.14 -26.01 -43.51
CA ARG A 593 37.66 -24.66 -43.26
C ARG A 593 36.98 -23.94 -42.09
N LEU A 594 35.84 -24.44 -41.61
CA LEU A 594 35.16 -23.92 -40.41
C LEU A 594 35.74 -24.53 -39.12
N GLU A 595 36.56 -25.59 -39.20
CA GLU A 595 37.12 -26.31 -38.04
C GLU A 595 38.54 -25.84 -37.63
N SER A 596 39.17 -24.91 -38.34
CA SER A 596 40.50 -24.42 -37.94
C SER A 596 40.42 -23.28 -36.91
N PRO A 597 41.03 -23.41 -35.71
CA PRO A 597 41.11 -22.31 -34.75
C PRO A 597 42.22 -21.35 -35.18
N CYS A 598 41.87 -20.20 -35.74
CA CYS A 598 42.81 -19.09 -35.85
C CYS A 598 42.80 -18.31 -34.53
N THR A 599 43.78 -18.60 -33.66
CA THR A 599 44.27 -17.61 -32.69
C THR A 599 44.97 -16.47 -33.43
N PRO A 600 44.91 -15.24 -32.88
CA PRO A 600 46.12 -14.74 -32.24
C PRO A 600 45.85 -14.08 -30.88
N GLU A 601 46.71 -14.44 -29.92
CA GLU A 601 46.95 -13.69 -28.70
C GLU A 601 47.72 -12.40 -29.02
N THR A 602 47.22 -11.24 -28.57
CA THR A 602 47.98 -10.26 -27.75
C THR A 602 47.07 -9.10 -27.29
N PRO A 603 47.27 -8.56 -26.08
CA PRO A 603 46.29 -7.72 -25.38
C PRO A 603 46.43 -6.23 -25.71
N PHE A 604 45.31 -5.54 -25.87
CA PHE A 604 45.24 -4.08 -25.96
C PHE A 604 45.18 -3.49 -24.53
N ASN A 605 46.29 -2.89 -24.10
CA ASN A 605 46.34 -1.95 -22.99
C ASN A 605 46.22 -0.53 -23.55
N GLU A 606 45.14 0.18 -23.27
CA GLU A 606 45.05 1.63 -23.45
C GLU A 606 45.17 2.34 -22.09
N GLU A 607 46.39 2.80 -21.78
CA GLU A 607 46.60 3.88 -20.81
C GLU A 607 46.49 5.22 -21.52
N LEU A 608 45.53 6.05 -21.08
CA LEU A 608 45.45 7.47 -21.41
C LEU A 608 46.73 8.19 -20.94
N ARG A 609 47.46 8.83 -21.85
CA ARG A 609 48.42 9.90 -21.53
C ARG A 609 47.95 11.25 -22.06
N THR A 610 47.77 12.17 -21.12
CA THR A 610 47.60 13.62 -21.28
C THR A 610 48.84 14.30 -21.93
N PRO A 611 48.68 15.43 -22.64
CA PRO A 611 49.82 16.12 -23.26
C PRO A 611 50.50 17.10 -22.29
N GLU A 612 51.82 16.97 -22.15
CA GLU A 612 52.70 17.89 -21.43
C GLU A 612 52.91 19.21 -22.18
N LYS A 613 52.89 20.31 -21.43
CA LYS A 613 53.32 21.65 -21.85
C LYS A 613 54.85 21.74 -21.85
N LYS A 614 55.41 22.32 -22.92
CA LYS A 614 56.82 22.72 -23.03
C LYS A 614 57.19 23.82 -22.00
N PRO A 615 58.44 23.87 -21.53
CA PRO A 615 58.97 25.00 -20.76
C PRO A 615 59.63 26.04 -21.69
N ARG A 616 59.53 27.32 -21.31
CA ARG A 616 60.47 28.38 -21.70
C ARG A 616 60.74 29.28 -20.50
N LEU A 617 62.02 29.60 -20.34
CA LEU A 617 62.70 30.56 -19.45
C LEU A 617 61.84 31.83 -19.19
N ASN A 618 61.80 32.41 -17.98
CA ASN A 618 62.87 32.91 -17.10
C ASN A 618 62.42 32.93 -15.64
#